data_AF-A0A4P6PEI3-F1
#
_entry.id   AF-A0A4P6PEI3-F1
#
_cell.length_a   1.000
_cell.length_b   1.000
_cell.length_c   1.000
_cell.angle_alpha   90.00
_cell.angle_beta   90.00
_cell.angle_gamma   90.00
#
_symmetry.space_group_name_H-M   'P 1'
#
loop_
_entity.id
_entity.type
_entity.pdbx_description
1 polymer ?
#
loop_
_entity_poly.entity_id
_entity_poly.type
_entity_poly.pdbx_seq_one_letter_code
_entity_poly.pdbx_strand_id
1 'polypeptide(L)'
;MINKLKICIPAFTTLVLLHSATAQKSPDSSREKLLQWIEIKKIISAESAAWKAEKQQLNDLNTIRRKEIEQLDEILVRSETRRTENRALLEKKQAEAESAETRRSQLALRIAELEKQILPLTRKLPAPLFRKLEPEIAALEQSGRPLQERYRDLTAMLIEIGDFNASITLDTEIRETAHGKTEVDILYLGLAHAWYVNRTGTSAGYGIPTSSGWKWSEDPSMAAQIRSAIAIVGKQAPPPSPLSHFIRRAQNDPPFFLPQRYREKKYNPPHSCVRRESHGENHIPFIYTPRLDICLQFHRSGPSVGTGKTVHPSGNHRRGKTGAR
;
A
#
# COMPACT_ATOMS: atom_id res chain seq x y z
N MET A 1 62.80 61.95 66.41
CA MET A 1 62.01 62.83 67.29
C MET A 1 61.43 62.00 68.43
N ILE A 2 61.85 62.32 69.66
CA ILE A 2 61.11 62.22 70.96
C ILE A 2 60.65 60.80 71.38
N ASN A 3 61.05 60.20 72.52
CA ASN A 3 61.86 60.64 73.65
C ASN A 3 62.46 59.43 74.39
N LYS A 4 63.70 59.59 74.85
CA LYS A 4 64.34 58.77 75.89
C LYS A 4 63.75 59.13 77.24
N LEU A 5 63.56 58.17 78.13
CA LEU A 5 63.52 58.44 79.57
C LEU A 5 64.33 57.38 80.32
N LYS A 6 65.58 57.74 80.62
CA LYS A 6 66.41 57.14 81.66
C LYS A 6 66.02 57.85 82.96
N ILE A 7 65.67 57.12 84.01
CA ILE A 7 65.61 57.68 85.37
C ILE A 7 66.39 56.77 86.32
N CYS A 8 67.31 57.43 87.01
CA CYS A 8 68.30 56.91 87.94
C CYS A 8 67.70 56.39 89.24
N ILE A 9 68.38 55.39 89.78
CA ILE A 9 68.35 54.96 91.18
C ILE A 9 68.98 56.06 92.06
N PRO A 10 68.48 56.28 93.29
CA PRO A 10 69.42 56.36 94.39
C PRO A 10 69.04 55.42 95.55
N ALA A 11 70.09 54.82 96.09
CA ALA A 11 70.09 54.03 97.30
C ALA A 11 69.65 54.87 98.52
N PHE A 12 68.74 54.33 99.32
CA PHE A 12 68.53 54.74 100.70
C PHE A 12 68.42 53.49 101.57
N THR A 13 69.50 53.23 102.30
CA THR A 13 69.60 52.23 103.36
C THR A 13 69.01 52.81 104.65
N THR A 14 68.02 52.13 105.26
CA THR A 14 67.87 51.98 106.73
C THR A 14 66.71 51.04 107.08
N LEU A 15 67.08 49.81 107.46
CA LEU A 15 66.64 49.09 108.66
C LEU A 15 65.27 49.45 109.28
N VAL A 16 64.26 48.60 109.06
CA VAL A 16 63.22 48.31 110.05
C VAL A 16 62.93 46.80 110.04
N LEU A 17 62.92 46.28 111.26
CA LEU A 17 62.79 44.89 111.68
C LEU A 17 61.51 44.19 111.20
N LEU A 18 61.66 42.86 111.07
CA LEU A 18 60.63 41.83 111.25
C LEU A 18 59.34 41.99 110.41
N HIS A 19 59.19 41.14 109.42
CA HIS A 19 58.29 39.99 109.53
C HIS A 19 58.64 38.98 108.44
N SER A 20 59.36 37.93 108.83
CA SER A 20 59.38 36.67 108.09
C SER A 20 57.99 36.04 108.18
N ALA A 21 57.02 36.61 107.46
CA ALA A 21 55.86 35.87 107.04
C ALA A 21 56.27 35.13 105.75
N THR A 22 57.11 34.12 105.90
CA THR A 22 57.07 32.99 104.98
C THR A 22 55.67 32.39 105.14
N ALA A 23 54.71 32.94 104.41
CA ALA A 23 53.46 32.26 104.12
C ALA A 23 53.87 31.01 103.37
N GLN A 24 54.05 29.93 104.12
CA GLN A 24 54.15 28.57 103.63
C GLN A 24 52.81 28.30 102.93
N LYS A 25 52.69 28.67 101.64
CA LYS A 25 51.67 28.09 100.79
C LYS A 25 52.02 26.61 100.77
N SER A 26 51.26 25.82 101.50
CA SER A 26 51.44 24.38 101.53
C SER A 26 51.48 23.87 100.08
N PRO A 27 52.41 22.95 99.76
CA PRO A 27 52.53 22.41 98.41
C PRO A 27 51.23 21.75 97.92
N ASP A 28 50.31 21.42 98.84
CA ASP A 28 49.04 20.75 98.53
C ASP A 28 48.01 21.66 97.84
N SER A 29 47.90 22.95 98.20
CA SER A 29 46.97 23.88 97.54
C SER A 29 47.30 24.16 96.05
N SER A 30 48.59 24.08 95.71
CA SER A 30 49.06 24.25 94.33
C SER A 30 48.88 22.97 93.52
N ARG A 31 49.03 21.80 94.17
CA ARG A 31 48.71 20.49 93.58
C ARG A 31 47.24 20.34 93.26
N GLU A 32 46.35 20.80 94.13
CA GLU A 32 44.90 20.73 93.92
C GLU A 32 44.42 21.58 92.73
N LYS A 33 44.96 22.80 92.58
CA LYS A 33 44.70 23.64 91.39
C LYS A 33 45.26 23.05 90.10
N LEU A 34 46.40 22.37 90.18
CA LEU A 34 46.97 21.62 89.05
C LEU A 34 46.06 20.45 88.65
N LEU A 35 45.52 19.70 89.61
CA LEU A 35 44.58 18.61 89.35
C LEU A 35 43.29 19.12 88.69
N GLN A 36 42.72 20.21 89.19
CA GLN A 36 41.56 20.85 88.57
C GLN A 36 41.86 21.34 87.15
N TRP A 37 43.04 21.91 86.93
CA TRP A 37 43.46 22.34 85.59
C TRP A 37 43.63 21.15 84.64
N ILE A 38 44.20 20.03 85.10
CA ILE A 38 44.32 18.80 84.31
C ILE A 38 42.94 18.25 83.95
N GLU A 39 42.00 18.22 84.91
CA GLU A 39 40.64 17.75 84.67
C GLU A 39 39.90 18.65 83.66
N ILE A 40 40.01 19.98 83.80
CA ILE A 40 39.47 20.94 82.83
C ILE A 40 40.10 20.72 81.46
N LYS A 41 41.42 20.52 81.37
CA LYS A 41 42.10 20.22 80.10
C LYS A 41 41.61 18.92 79.48
N LYS A 42 41.35 17.90 80.29
CA LYS A 42 40.80 16.61 79.85
C LYS A 42 39.38 16.76 79.32
N ILE A 43 38.52 17.50 80.03
CA ILE A 43 37.15 17.81 79.59
C ILE A 43 37.19 18.59 78.27
N ILE A 44 37.99 19.66 78.17
CA ILE A 44 38.15 20.43 76.93
C ILE A 44 38.63 19.53 75.79
N SER A 45 39.58 18.63 76.05
CA SER A 45 40.06 17.68 75.04
C SER A 45 38.93 16.74 74.60
N ALA A 46 38.16 16.18 75.53
CA ALA A 46 37.05 15.28 75.23
C ALA A 46 35.93 16.00 74.45
N GLU A 47 35.53 17.19 74.89
CA GLU A 47 34.55 18.05 74.22
C GLU A 47 35.01 18.42 72.81
N SER A 48 36.29 18.80 72.65
CA SER A 48 36.85 19.15 71.33
C SER A 48 36.88 17.95 70.37
N ALA A 49 37.14 16.74 70.89
CA ALA A 49 37.12 15.51 70.12
C ALA A 49 35.69 15.13 69.72
N ALA A 50 34.73 15.23 70.65
CA ALA A 50 33.31 15.00 70.40
C ALA A 50 32.74 15.99 69.37
N TRP A 51 33.00 17.29 69.56
CA TRP A 51 32.62 18.33 68.61
C TRP A 51 33.20 18.10 67.21
N LYS A 52 34.47 17.70 67.12
CA LYS A 52 35.09 17.39 65.83
C LYS A 52 34.43 16.18 65.15
N ALA A 53 34.08 15.15 65.92
CA ALA A 53 33.38 13.97 65.40
C ALA A 53 31.96 14.31 64.93
N GLU A 54 31.19 15.05 65.72
CA GLU A 54 29.83 15.48 65.36
C GLU A 54 29.85 16.41 64.14
N LYS A 55 30.79 17.36 64.08
CA LYS A 55 30.99 18.22 62.92
C LYS A 55 31.27 17.41 61.66
N GLN A 56 32.10 16.36 61.76
CA GLN A 56 32.38 15.48 60.62
C GLN A 56 31.12 14.71 60.20
N GLN A 57 30.38 14.13 61.16
CA GLN A 57 29.14 13.43 60.88
C GLN A 57 28.10 14.33 60.18
N LEU A 58 27.93 15.57 60.65
CA LEU A 58 27.02 16.53 60.03
C LEU A 58 27.46 16.90 58.60
N ASN A 59 28.76 17.05 58.35
CA ASN A 59 29.29 17.29 57.01
C ASN A 59 29.04 16.09 56.07
N ASP A 60 29.23 14.87 56.56
CA ASP A 60 28.99 13.65 55.79
C ASP A 60 27.49 13.51 55.44
N LEU A 61 26.61 13.76 56.42
CA LEU A 61 25.16 13.80 56.20
C LEU A 61 24.75 14.89 55.21
N ASN A 62 25.32 16.10 55.30
CA ASN A 62 25.04 17.18 54.37
C ASN A 62 25.44 16.79 52.94
N THR A 63 26.58 16.12 52.79
CA THR A 63 27.07 15.62 51.49
C THR A 63 26.12 14.58 50.90
N ILE A 64 25.63 13.64 51.70
CA ILE A 64 24.66 12.63 51.26
C ILE A 64 23.34 13.29 50.86
N ARG A 65 22.82 14.21 51.67
CA ARG A 65 21.56 14.91 51.38
C ARG A 65 21.64 15.75 50.11
N ARG A 66 22.77 16.41 49.84
CA ARG A 66 22.99 17.13 48.58
C ARG A 66 22.92 16.19 47.37
N LYS A 67 23.59 15.03 47.44
CA LYS A 67 23.52 14.02 46.39
C LYS A 67 22.11 13.46 46.20
N GLU A 68 21.37 13.26 47.28
CA GLU A 68 19.98 12.78 47.22
C GLU A 68 19.07 13.80 46.53
N ILE A 69 19.23 15.11 46.83
CA ILE A 69 18.50 16.19 46.16
C ILE A 69 18.83 16.20 44.65
N GLU A 70 20.11 16.14 44.29
CA GLU A 70 20.53 16.09 42.88
C GLU A 70 19.91 14.89 42.13
N GLN A 71 19.90 13.70 42.76
CA GLN A 71 19.27 12.51 42.18
C GLN A 71 17.75 12.65 42.04
N LEU A 72 17.08 13.24 43.02
CA LEU A 72 15.64 13.46 42.96
C LEU A 72 15.28 14.48 41.87
N ASP A 73 16.06 15.55 41.72
CA ASP A 73 15.89 16.53 40.66
C ASP A 73 16.07 15.90 39.27
N GLU A 74 17.08 15.05 39.08
CA GLU A 74 17.24 14.28 37.84
C GLU A 74 16.05 13.37 37.55
N ILE A 75 15.52 12.69 38.57
CA ILE A 75 14.35 11.82 38.43
C ILE A 75 13.12 12.66 38.06
N LEU A 76 12.92 13.82 38.69
CA LEU A 76 11.82 14.74 38.39
C LEU A 76 11.87 15.19 36.93
N VAL A 77 13.01 15.72 36.48
CA VAL A 77 13.20 16.15 35.09
C VAL A 77 12.95 14.99 34.12
N ARG A 78 13.53 13.82 34.38
CA ARG A 78 13.32 12.62 33.55
C ARG A 78 11.85 12.21 33.51
N SER A 79 11.15 12.32 34.64
CA SER A 79 9.73 11.99 34.73
C SER A 79 8.86 13.00 33.98
N GLU A 80 9.19 14.29 34.05
CA GLU A 80 8.49 15.35 33.31
C GLU A 80 8.67 15.18 31.81
N THR A 81 9.91 14.98 31.35
CA THR A 81 10.21 14.69 29.95
C THR A 81 9.40 13.48 29.48
N ARG A 82 9.45 12.37 30.20
CA ARG A 82 8.67 11.16 29.86
C ARG A 82 7.16 11.43 29.84
N ARG A 83 6.63 12.26 30.75
CA ARG A 83 5.21 12.63 30.77
C ARG A 83 4.84 13.46 29.54
N THR A 84 5.68 14.41 29.13
CA THR A 84 5.44 15.22 27.94
C THR A 84 5.50 14.39 26.66
N GLU A 85 6.49 13.50 26.54
CA GLU A 85 6.60 12.55 25.43
C GLU A 85 5.41 11.61 25.36
N ASN A 86 5.01 11.02 26.49
CA ASN A 86 3.84 10.14 26.56
C ASN A 86 2.55 10.89 26.20
N ARG A 87 2.39 12.14 26.65
CA ARG A 87 1.24 12.97 26.29
C ARG A 87 1.19 13.22 24.79
N ALA A 88 2.32 13.63 24.19
CA ALA A 88 2.42 13.85 22.75
C ALA A 88 2.13 12.56 21.95
N LEU A 89 2.61 11.41 22.44
CA LEU A 89 2.34 10.11 21.82
C LEU A 89 0.86 9.72 21.91
N LEU A 90 0.21 9.95 23.06
CA LEU A 90 -1.22 9.70 23.23
C LEU A 90 -2.07 10.57 22.31
N GLU A 91 -1.79 11.88 22.25
CA GLU A 91 -2.47 12.81 21.35
C GLU A 91 -2.32 12.38 19.88
N LYS A 92 -1.11 11.97 19.46
CA LYS A 92 -0.86 11.41 18.13
C LYS A 92 -1.65 10.12 17.88
N LYS A 93 -1.68 9.19 18.83
CA LYS A 93 -2.38 7.91 18.70
C LYS A 93 -3.89 8.08 18.65
N GLN A 94 -4.45 9.03 19.39
CA GLN A 94 -5.85 9.41 19.33
C GLN A 94 -6.22 9.97 17.96
N ALA A 95 -5.43 10.92 17.44
CA ALA A 95 -5.63 11.47 16.10
C ALA A 95 -5.52 10.39 15.00
N GLU A 96 -4.56 9.47 15.11
CA GLU A 96 -4.44 8.31 14.21
C GLU A 96 -5.70 7.43 14.25
N ALA A 97 -6.21 7.11 15.44
CA ALA A 97 -7.41 6.30 15.64
C ALA A 97 -8.67 6.97 15.07
N GLU A 98 -8.91 8.24 15.37
CA GLU A 98 -10.05 9.01 14.85
C GLU A 98 -10.03 9.07 13.31
N SER A 99 -8.84 9.30 12.73
CA SER A 99 -8.69 9.31 11.28
C SER A 99 -8.93 7.91 10.67
N ALA A 100 -8.54 6.84 11.37
CA ALA A 100 -8.76 5.47 10.93
C ALA A 100 -10.23 5.08 10.99
N GLU A 101 -10.95 5.48 12.03
CA GLU A 101 -12.41 5.28 12.13
C GLU A 101 -13.16 6.05 11.04
N THR A 102 -12.73 7.27 10.74
CA THR A 102 -13.30 8.05 9.63
C THR A 102 -13.08 7.36 8.28
N ARG A 103 -11.88 6.82 8.03
CA ARG A 103 -11.61 6.04 6.81
C ARG A 103 -12.42 4.75 6.76
N ARG A 104 -12.52 4.02 7.87
CA ARG A 104 -13.31 2.78 7.97
C ARG A 104 -14.79 3.03 7.66
N SER A 105 -15.38 4.09 8.23
CA SER A 105 -16.78 4.43 7.98
C SER A 105 -17.01 4.82 6.52
N GLN A 106 -16.12 5.61 5.91
CA GLN A 106 -16.19 5.93 4.49
C GLN A 106 -16.12 4.69 3.59
N LEU A 107 -15.19 3.76 3.88
CA LEU A 107 -15.08 2.49 3.15
C LEU A 107 -16.34 1.64 3.32
N ALA A 108 -16.90 1.57 4.53
CA ALA A 108 -18.14 0.86 4.80
C ALA A 108 -19.32 1.39 3.97
N LEU A 109 -19.44 2.72 3.85
CA LEU A 109 -20.47 3.34 3.00
C LEU A 109 -20.26 3.01 1.52
N ARG A 110 -19.02 3.04 1.03
CA ARG A 110 -18.72 2.71 -0.37
C ARG A 110 -19.02 1.25 -0.69
N ILE A 111 -18.65 0.34 0.19
CA ILE A 111 -18.92 -1.10 0.02
C ILE A 111 -20.43 -1.36 0.04
N ALA A 112 -21.17 -0.75 0.97
CA ALA A 112 -22.63 -0.87 1.01
C ALA A 112 -23.31 -0.34 -0.27
N GLU A 113 -22.80 0.76 -0.84
CA GLU A 113 -23.32 1.29 -2.11
C GLU A 113 -23.00 0.35 -3.28
N LEU A 114 -21.81 -0.25 -3.33
CA LEU A 114 -21.46 -1.25 -4.35
C LEU A 114 -22.33 -2.49 -4.25
N GLU A 115 -22.56 -3.01 -3.05
CA GLU A 115 -23.47 -4.14 -2.82
C GLU A 115 -24.88 -3.82 -3.32
N LYS A 116 -25.39 -2.63 -3.03
CA LYS A 116 -26.71 -2.17 -3.50
C LYS A 116 -26.80 -2.10 -5.03
N GLN A 117 -25.70 -1.81 -5.72
CA GLN A 117 -25.65 -1.76 -7.18
C GLN A 117 -25.50 -3.16 -7.80
N ILE A 118 -24.73 -4.05 -7.18
CA ILE A 118 -24.38 -5.37 -7.72
C ILE A 118 -25.44 -6.42 -7.42
N LEU A 119 -26.02 -6.44 -6.21
CA LEU A 119 -27.04 -7.43 -5.83
C LEU A 119 -28.24 -7.48 -6.80
N PRO A 120 -28.79 -6.37 -7.33
CA PRO A 120 -29.84 -6.42 -8.33
C PRO A 120 -29.41 -7.04 -9.67
N LEU A 121 -28.12 -7.01 -10.00
CA LEU A 121 -27.57 -7.56 -11.23
C LEU A 121 -27.43 -9.08 -11.18
N THR A 122 -27.46 -9.69 -9.99
CA THR A 122 -27.41 -11.17 -9.82
C THR A 122 -28.50 -11.87 -10.60
N ARG A 123 -29.69 -11.25 -10.72
CA ARG A 123 -30.82 -11.76 -11.52
C ARG A 123 -30.51 -11.93 -13.00
N LYS A 124 -29.50 -11.24 -13.52
CA LYS A 124 -29.08 -11.33 -14.93
C LYS A 124 -27.99 -12.38 -15.14
N LEU A 125 -27.47 -12.98 -14.08
CA LEU A 125 -26.38 -13.94 -14.22
C LEU A 125 -26.88 -15.21 -14.93
N PRO A 126 -26.07 -15.79 -15.82
CA PRO A 126 -26.28 -17.14 -16.33
C PRO A 126 -26.43 -18.14 -15.19
N ALA A 127 -27.27 -19.14 -15.38
CA ALA A 127 -27.51 -20.20 -14.41
C ALA A 127 -26.22 -20.91 -13.90
N PRO A 128 -25.23 -21.30 -14.74
CA PRO A 128 -24.00 -21.93 -14.23
C PRO A 128 -23.20 -20.99 -13.33
N LEU A 129 -23.17 -19.69 -13.65
CA LEU A 129 -22.48 -18.69 -12.84
C LEU A 129 -23.23 -18.39 -11.53
N PHE A 130 -24.56 -18.32 -11.59
CA PHE A 130 -25.39 -18.11 -10.41
C PHE A 130 -25.23 -19.25 -9.39
N ARG A 131 -25.27 -20.51 -9.85
CA ARG A 131 -25.04 -21.69 -9.00
C ARG A 131 -23.65 -21.67 -8.34
N LYS A 132 -22.63 -21.18 -9.04
CA LYS A 132 -21.27 -21.05 -8.49
C LYS A 132 -21.17 -19.95 -7.43
N LEU A 133 -21.89 -18.83 -7.62
CA LEU A 133 -21.86 -17.64 -6.77
C LEU A 133 -22.92 -17.60 -5.67
N GLU A 134 -23.76 -18.62 -5.59
CA GLU A 134 -24.81 -18.74 -4.57
C GLU A 134 -24.30 -18.51 -3.14
N PRO A 135 -23.14 -19.08 -2.69
CA PRO A 135 -22.68 -18.85 -1.34
C PRO A 135 -22.24 -17.40 -1.10
N GLU A 136 -21.55 -16.75 -2.05
CA GLU A 136 -21.16 -15.34 -1.91
C GLU A 136 -22.36 -14.40 -1.92
N ILE A 137 -23.35 -14.66 -2.79
CA ILE A 137 -24.59 -13.88 -2.85
C ILE A 137 -25.35 -13.98 -1.52
N ALA A 138 -25.57 -15.21 -1.02
CA ALA A 138 -26.24 -15.42 0.25
C ALA A 138 -25.47 -14.79 1.42
N ALA A 139 -24.14 -14.79 1.37
CA ALA A 139 -23.30 -14.20 2.40
C ALA A 139 -23.32 -12.66 2.38
N LEU A 140 -23.49 -12.02 1.21
CA LEU A 140 -23.63 -10.57 1.08
C LEU A 140 -25.01 -10.04 1.51
N GLU A 141 -26.04 -10.88 1.46
CA GLU A 141 -27.40 -10.53 1.95
C GLU A 141 -27.50 -10.53 3.49
N GLN A 142 -26.55 -11.16 4.19
CA GLN A 142 -26.51 -11.19 5.65
C GLN A 142 -26.05 -9.85 6.24
N SER A 143 -26.85 -9.32 7.16
CA SER A 143 -26.53 -8.08 7.86
C SER A 143 -25.53 -8.30 9.01
N GLY A 144 -24.80 -7.25 9.38
CA GLY A 144 -23.91 -7.26 10.56
C GLY A 144 -22.54 -7.93 10.37
N ARG A 145 -22.17 -8.33 9.15
CA ARG A 145 -20.88 -8.97 8.87
C ARG A 145 -19.70 -7.98 8.87
N PRO A 146 -18.49 -8.44 9.26
CA PRO A 146 -17.28 -7.62 9.22
C PRO A 146 -17.00 -7.05 7.82
N LEU A 147 -16.54 -5.79 7.77
CA LEU A 147 -16.28 -5.08 6.51
C LEU A 147 -15.31 -5.85 5.58
N GLN A 148 -14.29 -6.48 6.17
CA GLN A 148 -13.29 -7.23 5.43
C GLN A 148 -13.88 -8.47 4.73
N GLU A 149 -14.78 -9.20 5.41
CA GLU A 149 -15.43 -10.37 4.84
C GLU A 149 -16.34 -9.98 3.68
N ARG A 150 -17.16 -8.94 3.88
CA ARG A 150 -18.03 -8.38 2.83
C ARG A 150 -17.25 -7.95 1.60
N TYR A 151 -16.14 -7.23 1.80
CA TYR A 151 -15.27 -6.81 0.70
C TYR A 151 -14.65 -8.00 -0.03
N ARG A 152 -14.21 -9.03 0.70
CA ARG A 152 -13.66 -10.26 0.12
C ARG A 152 -14.69 -10.97 -0.75
N ASP A 153 -15.89 -11.16 -0.23
CA ASP A 153 -16.98 -11.87 -0.93
C ASP A 153 -17.42 -11.10 -2.18
N LEU A 154 -17.54 -9.76 -2.06
CA LEU A 154 -17.82 -8.88 -3.20
C LEU A 154 -16.73 -8.96 -4.28
N THR A 155 -15.46 -8.98 -3.88
CA THR A 155 -14.34 -9.05 -4.82
C THR A 155 -14.27 -10.42 -5.49
N ALA A 156 -14.46 -11.50 -4.74
CA ALA A 156 -14.53 -12.85 -5.28
C ALA A 156 -15.65 -12.98 -6.32
N MET A 157 -16.84 -12.46 -6.01
CA MET A 157 -17.96 -12.41 -6.94
C MET A 157 -17.62 -11.64 -8.22
N LEU A 158 -16.99 -10.46 -8.11
CA LEU A 158 -16.61 -9.65 -9.28
C LEU A 158 -15.55 -10.32 -10.16
N ILE A 159 -14.58 -11.01 -9.55
CA ILE A 159 -13.55 -11.78 -10.27
C ILE A 159 -14.23 -12.88 -11.08
N GLU A 160 -15.10 -13.66 -10.46
CA GLU A 160 -15.80 -14.76 -11.12
C GLU A 160 -16.73 -14.30 -12.25
N ILE A 161 -17.41 -13.16 -12.07
CA ILE A 161 -18.19 -12.52 -13.13
C ILE A 161 -17.28 -12.11 -14.30
N GLY A 162 -16.12 -11.53 -14.01
CA GLY A 162 -15.13 -11.14 -15.01
C GLY A 162 -14.59 -12.35 -15.80
N ASP A 163 -14.20 -13.40 -15.09
CA ASP A 163 -13.66 -14.63 -15.66
C ASP A 163 -14.71 -15.36 -16.52
N PHE A 164 -15.95 -15.43 -16.05
CA PHE A 164 -17.05 -15.97 -16.84
C PHE A 164 -17.28 -15.13 -18.10
N ASN A 165 -17.28 -13.80 -17.99
CA ASN A 165 -17.49 -12.93 -19.14
C ASN A 165 -16.38 -13.02 -20.19
N ALA A 166 -15.15 -13.30 -19.76
CA ALA A 166 -13.99 -13.45 -20.64
C ALA A 166 -13.89 -14.85 -21.30
N SER A 167 -14.73 -15.79 -20.90
CA SER A 167 -14.66 -17.19 -21.35
C SER A 167 -15.92 -17.65 -22.08
N ILE A 168 -15.77 -18.75 -22.81
CA ILE A 168 -16.89 -19.47 -23.43
C ILE A 168 -17.17 -20.68 -22.54
N THR A 169 -18.38 -20.76 -21.99
CA THR A 169 -18.77 -21.80 -21.04
C THR A 169 -19.78 -22.75 -21.66
N LEU A 170 -19.57 -24.05 -21.48
CA LEU A 170 -20.53 -25.10 -21.83
C LEU A 170 -21.23 -25.56 -20.56
N ASP A 171 -22.56 -25.68 -20.60
CA ASP A 171 -23.37 -26.29 -19.54
C ASP A 171 -24.47 -27.15 -20.18
N THR A 172 -25.02 -28.09 -19.40
CA THR A 172 -26.13 -28.93 -19.84
C THR A 172 -27.31 -28.69 -18.90
N GLU A 173 -28.47 -28.33 -19.46
CA GLU A 173 -29.67 -28.01 -18.70
C GLU A 173 -30.90 -28.72 -19.25
N ILE A 174 -31.87 -28.99 -18.38
CA ILE A 174 -33.21 -29.41 -18.81
C ILE A 174 -34.03 -28.15 -19.06
N ARG A 175 -34.48 -27.95 -20.30
CA ARG A 175 -35.32 -26.82 -20.69
C ARG A 175 -36.67 -27.29 -21.20
N GLU A 176 -37.70 -26.50 -20.92
CA GLU A 176 -39.00 -26.63 -21.57
C GLU A 176 -38.90 -26.01 -22.97
N THR A 177 -39.17 -26.83 -23.99
CA THR A 177 -39.20 -26.45 -25.41
C THR A 177 -40.58 -26.77 -25.99
N ALA A 178 -40.83 -26.39 -27.24
CA ALA A 178 -42.08 -26.73 -27.93
C ALA A 178 -42.40 -28.25 -27.93
N HIS A 179 -41.37 -29.09 -27.80
CA HIS A 179 -41.48 -30.55 -27.79
C HIS A 179 -41.51 -31.17 -26.37
N GLY A 180 -41.66 -30.35 -25.34
CA GLY A 180 -41.66 -30.76 -23.93
C GLY A 180 -40.33 -30.49 -23.22
N LYS A 181 -40.16 -31.09 -22.04
CA LYS A 181 -38.92 -31.01 -21.25
C LYS A 181 -37.85 -31.84 -21.94
N THR A 182 -36.76 -31.20 -22.34
CA THR A 182 -35.64 -31.86 -23.04
C THR A 182 -34.32 -31.35 -22.50
N GLU A 183 -33.35 -32.26 -22.41
CA GLU A 183 -31.97 -31.94 -22.11
C GLU A 183 -31.33 -31.21 -23.31
N VAL A 184 -30.76 -30.04 -23.05
CA VAL A 184 -30.09 -29.21 -24.04
C VAL A 184 -28.67 -28.87 -23.59
N ASP A 185 -27.76 -28.84 -24.55
CA ASP A 185 -26.42 -28.31 -24.35
C ASP A 185 -26.45 -26.80 -24.64
N ILE A 186 -25.90 -26.02 -23.72
CA ILE A 186 -25.88 -24.55 -23.77
C ILE A 186 -24.44 -24.06 -23.87
N LEU A 187 -24.21 -23.22 -24.87
CA LEU A 187 -22.98 -22.47 -25.07
C LEU A 187 -23.18 -21.02 -24.66
N TYR A 188 -22.59 -20.62 -23.54
CA TYR A 188 -22.55 -19.23 -23.08
C TYR A 188 -21.33 -18.52 -23.66
N LEU A 189 -21.56 -17.37 -24.30
CA LEU A 189 -20.53 -16.43 -24.69
C LEU A 189 -20.52 -15.28 -23.69
N GLY A 190 -19.76 -15.48 -22.61
CA GLY A 190 -19.74 -14.58 -21.47
C GLY A 190 -21.14 -14.26 -20.95
N LEU A 191 -21.37 -12.99 -20.61
CA LEU A 191 -22.65 -12.54 -20.06
C LEU A 191 -23.62 -12.03 -21.13
N ALA A 192 -23.23 -12.03 -22.41
CA ALA A 192 -23.96 -11.30 -23.45
C ALA A 192 -24.95 -12.17 -24.22
N HIS A 193 -24.53 -13.37 -24.64
CA HIS A 193 -25.33 -14.25 -25.48
C HIS A 193 -25.14 -15.70 -25.05
N ALA A 194 -26.16 -16.51 -25.28
CA ALA A 194 -26.09 -17.94 -25.14
C ALA A 194 -26.81 -18.61 -26.29
N TRP A 195 -26.39 -19.81 -26.66
CA TRP A 195 -27.08 -20.66 -27.63
C TRP A 195 -27.32 -22.02 -27.04
N TYR A 196 -28.45 -22.63 -27.37
CA TYR A 196 -28.75 -23.99 -26.93
C TYR A 196 -29.13 -24.88 -28.10
N VAL A 197 -28.88 -26.17 -27.95
CA VAL A 197 -29.33 -27.20 -28.89
C VAL A 197 -29.58 -28.51 -28.13
N ASN A 198 -30.67 -29.20 -28.45
CA ASN A 198 -30.92 -30.54 -27.92
C ASN A 198 -30.11 -31.61 -28.66
N ARG A 199 -30.05 -32.84 -28.11
CA ARG A 199 -29.32 -33.96 -28.73
C ARG A 199 -29.82 -34.38 -30.12
N THR A 200 -31.11 -34.21 -30.42
CA THR A 200 -31.69 -34.57 -31.73
C THR A 200 -31.57 -33.47 -32.78
N GLY A 201 -31.27 -32.23 -32.38
CA GLY A 201 -31.23 -31.06 -33.26
C GLY A 201 -32.60 -30.49 -33.62
N THR A 202 -33.66 -30.96 -32.97
CA THR A 202 -35.04 -30.50 -33.22
C THR A 202 -35.38 -29.20 -32.48
N SER A 203 -34.74 -28.97 -31.33
CA SER A 203 -34.92 -27.76 -30.52
C SER A 203 -33.58 -27.04 -30.42
N ALA A 204 -33.53 -25.80 -30.92
CA ALA A 204 -32.36 -24.94 -30.81
C ALA A 204 -32.80 -23.49 -30.71
N GLY A 205 -31.92 -22.63 -30.21
CA GLY A 205 -32.23 -21.22 -30.09
C GLY A 205 -31.14 -20.44 -29.39
N TYR A 206 -31.47 -19.23 -28.97
CA TYR A 206 -30.56 -18.31 -28.33
C TYR A 206 -31.18 -17.63 -27.11
N GLY A 207 -30.32 -17.21 -26.20
CA GLY A 207 -30.65 -16.52 -24.96
C GLY A 207 -29.96 -15.15 -24.92
N ILE A 208 -30.70 -14.15 -24.45
CA ILE A 208 -30.18 -12.80 -24.21
C ILE A 208 -30.57 -12.39 -22.77
N PRO A 209 -29.64 -11.81 -21.99
CA PRO A 209 -29.97 -11.30 -20.67
C PRO A 209 -30.91 -10.09 -20.76
N THR A 210 -31.95 -10.09 -19.93
CA THR A 210 -32.89 -8.97 -19.76
C THR A 210 -32.93 -8.52 -18.31
N SER A 211 -33.68 -7.46 -17.97
CA SER A 211 -33.83 -6.98 -16.59
C SER A 211 -34.43 -8.00 -15.62
N SER A 212 -35.22 -8.95 -16.13
CA SER A 212 -35.88 -10.01 -15.36
C SER A 212 -35.19 -11.37 -15.47
N GLY A 213 -34.01 -11.43 -16.08
CA GLY A 213 -33.26 -12.67 -16.32
C GLY A 213 -33.11 -13.00 -17.81
N TRP A 214 -32.71 -14.23 -18.12
CA TRP A 214 -32.43 -14.64 -19.50
C TRP A 214 -33.72 -14.91 -20.28
N LYS A 215 -33.92 -14.17 -21.37
CA LYS A 215 -35.00 -14.42 -22.33
C LYS A 215 -34.47 -15.34 -23.42
N TRP A 216 -35.16 -16.45 -23.60
CA TRP A 216 -34.82 -17.46 -24.61
C TRP A 216 -35.79 -17.36 -25.78
N SER A 217 -35.26 -17.53 -26.99
CA SER A 217 -36.02 -17.54 -28.24
C SER A 217 -35.64 -18.79 -29.02
N GLU A 218 -36.64 -19.52 -29.48
CA GLU A 218 -36.46 -20.75 -30.25
C GLU A 218 -36.29 -20.43 -31.73
N ASP A 219 -35.25 -21.01 -32.32
CA ASP A 219 -34.95 -20.96 -33.75
C ASP A 219 -34.22 -22.25 -34.14
N PRO A 220 -34.97 -23.30 -34.54
CA PRO A 220 -34.42 -24.59 -34.92
C PRO A 220 -33.47 -24.53 -36.12
N SER A 221 -33.54 -23.47 -36.96
CA SER A 221 -32.69 -23.35 -38.14
C SER A 221 -31.19 -23.25 -37.80
N MET A 222 -30.87 -22.80 -36.59
CA MET A 222 -29.50 -22.65 -36.10
C MET A 222 -28.90 -23.93 -35.51
N ALA A 223 -29.68 -25.01 -35.36
CA ALA A 223 -29.27 -26.22 -34.66
C ALA A 223 -27.94 -26.81 -35.16
N ALA A 224 -27.75 -26.89 -36.49
CA ALA A 224 -26.53 -27.43 -37.09
C ALA A 224 -25.28 -26.58 -36.79
N GLN A 225 -25.43 -25.25 -36.78
CA GLN A 225 -24.33 -24.32 -36.52
C GLN A 225 -23.94 -24.33 -35.04
N ILE A 226 -24.93 -24.30 -34.15
CA ILE A 226 -24.72 -24.34 -32.70
C ILE A 226 -24.03 -25.65 -32.30
N ARG A 227 -24.47 -26.79 -32.84
CA ARG A 227 -23.83 -28.09 -32.58
C ARG A 227 -22.37 -28.13 -33.05
N SER A 228 -22.08 -27.58 -34.22
CA SER A 228 -20.70 -27.47 -34.70
C SER A 228 -19.85 -26.61 -33.77
N ALA A 229 -20.38 -25.49 -33.28
CA ALA A 229 -19.68 -24.60 -32.35
C ALA A 229 -19.38 -25.30 -31.01
N ILE A 230 -20.37 -26.00 -30.45
CA ILE A 230 -20.20 -26.79 -29.21
C ILE A 230 -19.14 -27.87 -29.40
N ALA A 231 -19.15 -28.59 -30.53
CA ALA A 231 -18.14 -29.61 -30.81
C ALA A 231 -16.73 -29.02 -30.90
N ILE A 232 -16.57 -27.83 -31.47
CA ILE A 232 -15.27 -27.13 -31.55
C ILE A 232 -14.80 -26.70 -30.15
N VAL A 233 -15.67 -26.02 -29.39
CA VAL A 233 -15.34 -25.51 -28.05
C VAL A 233 -15.06 -26.65 -27.08
N GLY A 234 -15.85 -27.72 -27.15
CA GLY A 234 -15.66 -28.96 -26.39
C GLY A 234 -14.46 -29.80 -26.84
N LYS A 235 -13.66 -29.33 -27.82
CA LYS A 235 -12.49 -30.03 -28.40
C LYS A 235 -12.82 -31.41 -28.99
N GLN A 236 -14.08 -31.62 -29.38
CA GLN A 236 -14.56 -32.82 -30.04
C GLN A 236 -14.40 -32.73 -31.57
N ALA A 237 -14.21 -31.52 -32.10
CA ALA A 237 -13.91 -31.25 -33.50
C ALA A 237 -12.85 -30.15 -33.63
N PRO A 238 -11.94 -30.20 -34.62
CA PRO A 238 -11.03 -29.10 -34.90
C PRO A 238 -11.82 -27.89 -35.44
N PRO A 239 -11.37 -26.65 -35.19
CA PRO A 239 -11.95 -25.48 -35.84
C PRO A 239 -11.83 -25.62 -37.37
N PRO A 240 -12.83 -25.15 -38.13
CA PRO A 240 -12.79 -25.23 -39.59
C PRO A 240 -11.53 -24.54 -40.11
N SER A 241 -10.84 -25.19 -41.05
CA SER A 241 -9.63 -24.62 -41.62
C SER A 241 -9.95 -23.30 -42.33
N PRO A 242 -9.07 -22.28 -42.29
CA PRO A 242 -9.31 -21.00 -42.96
C PRO A 242 -9.64 -21.17 -44.45
N LEU A 243 -8.99 -22.13 -45.09
CA LEU A 243 -9.20 -22.49 -46.50
C LEU A 243 -10.59 -23.10 -46.76
N SER A 244 -11.15 -23.86 -45.80
CA SER A 244 -12.49 -24.46 -45.96
C SER A 244 -13.60 -23.41 -46.07
N HIS A 245 -13.46 -22.27 -45.38
CA HIS A 245 -14.39 -21.14 -45.51
C HIS A 245 -14.32 -20.50 -46.90
N PHE A 246 -13.13 -20.33 -47.47
CA PHE A 246 -12.97 -19.80 -48.83
C PHE A 246 -13.56 -20.74 -49.88
N ILE A 247 -13.35 -22.06 -49.73
CA ILE A 247 -13.91 -23.07 -50.65
C ILE A 247 -15.44 -23.09 -50.56
N ARG A 248 -16.01 -23.08 -49.36
CA ARG A 248 -17.47 -23.05 -49.16
C ARG A 248 -18.11 -21.78 -49.70
N ARG A 249 -17.45 -20.62 -49.55
CA ARG A 249 -17.91 -19.34 -50.12
C ARG A 249 -17.87 -19.37 -51.65
N ALA A 250 -16.77 -19.86 -52.23
CA ALA A 250 -16.62 -20.01 -53.68
C ALA A 250 -17.61 -21.01 -54.31
N GLN A 251 -18.11 -21.99 -53.56
CA GLN A 251 -19.12 -22.95 -54.02
C GLN A 251 -20.55 -22.43 -53.92
N ASN A 252 -20.83 -21.50 -53.00
CA ASN A 252 -22.18 -20.97 -52.76
C ASN A 252 -22.44 -19.64 -53.48
N ASP A 253 -21.39 -18.92 -53.90
CA ASP A 253 -21.52 -17.74 -54.76
C ASP A 253 -21.69 -18.20 -56.22
N PRO A 254 -22.64 -17.66 -57.00
CA PRO A 254 -22.70 -17.93 -58.45
C PRO A 254 -21.37 -17.49 -59.08
N PRO A 255 -20.83 -18.24 -60.08
CA PRO A 255 -19.54 -17.93 -60.64
C PRO A 255 -19.54 -16.48 -61.15
N PHE A 256 -18.64 -15.68 -60.60
CA PHE A 256 -18.39 -14.32 -61.08
C PHE A 256 -17.95 -14.43 -62.54
N PHE A 257 -18.86 -14.14 -63.47
CA PHE A 257 -18.53 -14.00 -64.88
C PHE A 257 -17.53 -12.84 -65.00
N LEU A 258 -16.24 -13.17 -65.03
CA LEU A 258 -15.24 -12.21 -65.51
C LEU A 258 -15.65 -11.83 -66.93
N PRO A 259 -15.82 -10.54 -67.25
CA PRO A 259 -16.05 -10.13 -68.62
C PRO A 259 -14.87 -10.61 -69.48
N GLN A 260 -15.19 -11.25 -70.61
CA GLN A 260 -14.30 -11.82 -71.64
C GLN A 260 -13.40 -10.78 -72.35
N ARG A 261 -12.84 -9.82 -71.63
CA ARG A 261 -11.92 -8.80 -72.16
C ARG A 261 -10.49 -9.04 -71.67
N TYR A 262 -9.98 -10.24 -71.88
CA TYR A 262 -8.52 -10.46 -71.97
C TYR A 262 -8.23 -11.49 -73.07
N ARG A 263 -8.52 -11.09 -74.31
CA ARG A 263 -8.02 -11.76 -75.50
C ARG A 263 -6.69 -11.11 -75.90
N GLU A 264 -5.61 -11.84 -75.66
CA GLU A 264 -4.33 -11.80 -76.36
C GLU A 264 -3.80 -10.43 -76.80
N LYS A 265 -2.98 -9.79 -75.97
CA LYS A 265 -1.88 -8.97 -76.49
C LYS A 265 -0.66 -9.87 -76.66
N LYS A 266 -0.38 -10.24 -77.91
CA LYS A 266 0.87 -10.88 -78.34
C LYS A 266 2.06 -10.07 -77.82
N TYR A 267 2.83 -10.68 -76.92
CA TYR A 267 4.11 -10.17 -76.48
C TYR A 267 5.13 -10.49 -77.58
N ASN A 268 5.68 -9.47 -78.23
CA ASN A 268 6.75 -9.62 -79.22
C ASN A 268 8.07 -9.30 -78.50
N PRO A 269 8.96 -10.28 -78.25
CA PRO A 269 10.20 -10.01 -77.54
C PRO A 269 11.18 -9.23 -78.45
N PRO A 270 11.86 -8.20 -77.93
CA PRO A 270 12.85 -7.47 -78.72
C PRO A 270 14.07 -8.35 -79.01
N HIS A 271 14.42 -8.43 -80.29
CA HIS A 271 15.64 -9.02 -80.81
C HIS A 271 16.87 -8.25 -80.31
N SER A 272 17.51 -8.73 -79.24
CA SER A 272 18.95 -8.56 -79.00
C SER A 272 19.34 -9.28 -77.72
N CYS A 273 19.97 -10.45 -77.86
CA CYS A 273 21.18 -10.80 -77.11
C CYS A 273 21.69 -12.13 -77.63
N VAL A 274 22.77 -12.02 -78.40
CA VAL A 274 23.52 -13.11 -78.99
C VAL A 274 24.19 -13.93 -77.89
N ARG A 275 24.09 -15.24 -78.07
CA ARG A 275 24.79 -16.36 -77.43
C ARG A 275 26.23 -16.05 -77.01
N ARG A 276 26.59 -16.39 -75.77
CA ARG A 276 27.93 -16.84 -75.43
C ARG A 276 27.83 -17.98 -74.40
N GLU A 277 27.79 -19.21 -74.91
CA GLU A 277 28.06 -20.42 -74.14
C GLU A 277 29.57 -20.46 -73.88
N SER A 278 29.98 -20.53 -72.62
CA SER A 278 31.33 -20.95 -72.23
C SER A 278 31.21 -22.11 -71.25
N HIS A 279 31.65 -23.28 -71.70
CA HIS A 279 31.89 -24.49 -70.92
C HIS A 279 32.93 -24.28 -69.82
N GLY A 280 32.85 -25.06 -68.72
CA GLY A 280 34.02 -25.42 -67.91
C GLY A 280 33.83 -25.40 -66.39
N GLU A 281 33.47 -26.57 -65.83
CA GLU A 281 33.97 -27.19 -64.59
C GLU A 281 34.04 -26.48 -63.21
N ASN A 282 33.38 -27.17 -62.26
CA ASN A 282 33.80 -27.57 -60.90
C ASN A 282 33.64 -26.66 -59.65
N HIS A 283 33.05 -27.33 -58.63
CA HIS A 283 33.02 -27.15 -57.17
C HIS A 283 31.85 -26.43 -56.47
N ILE A 284 31.47 -27.05 -55.33
CA ILE A 284 30.22 -27.08 -54.52
C ILE A 284 30.35 -26.13 -53.29
N PRO A 285 29.43 -26.13 -52.28
CA PRO A 285 28.05 -25.59 -52.15
C PRO A 285 27.97 -24.32 -51.26
N PHE A 286 26.83 -23.60 -51.22
CA PHE A 286 26.52 -22.75 -50.05
C PHE A 286 25.01 -22.65 -49.77
N ILE A 287 24.65 -22.96 -48.52
CA ILE A 287 23.34 -22.78 -47.88
C ILE A 287 23.09 -21.28 -47.68
N TYR A 288 21.93 -20.73 -48.05
CA TYR A 288 21.42 -19.52 -47.38
C TYR A 288 19.90 -19.35 -47.56
N THR A 289 19.24 -19.06 -46.44
CA THR A 289 17.84 -18.66 -46.27
C THR A 289 17.60 -17.23 -46.78
N PRO A 290 16.41 -16.88 -47.32
CA PRO A 290 16.09 -15.49 -47.60
C PRO A 290 15.40 -14.83 -46.38
N ARG A 291 16.06 -13.79 -45.86
CA ARG A 291 15.53 -12.79 -44.91
C ARG A 291 14.82 -11.70 -45.72
N LEU A 292 13.69 -11.22 -45.20
CA LEU A 292 12.88 -10.14 -45.74
C LEU A 292 13.70 -8.88 -46.05
N ASP A 293 13.48 -8.30 -47.23
CA ASP A 293 13.75 -6.88 -47.49
C ASP A 293 12.46 -6.14 -47.84
N ILE A 294 12.26 -5.05 -47.09
CA ILE A 294 11.19 -4.07 -47.18
C ILE A 294 11.63 -2.98 -48.18
N CYS A 295 10.74 -2.56 -49.08
CA CYS A 295 10.90 -1.31 -49.83
C CYS A 295 9.65 -0.44 -49.66
N LEU A 296 9.80 0.60 -48.83
CA LEU A 296 8.92 1.77 -48.73
C LEU A 296 9.29 2.78 -49.83
N GLN A 297 8.31 3.24 -50.60
CA GLN A 297 8.47 4.38 -51.51
C GLN A 297 7.85 5.65 -50.91
N PHE A 298 8.71 6.66 -50.79
CA PHE A 298 8.44 8.05 -50.46
C PHE A 298 7.84 8.79 -51.66
N HIS A 299 6.87 9.68 -51.42
CA HIS A 299 6.63 10.83 -52.31
C HIS A 299 6.65 12.13 -51.50
N ARG A 300 7.54 13.04 -51.89
CA ARG A 300 7.68 14.43 -51.39
C ARG A 300 6.83 15.37 -52.24
N SER A 301 6.21 16.35 -51.59
CA SER A 301 5.90 17.67 -52.17
C SER A 301 6.14 18.74 -51.09
N GLY A 302 6.96 19.74 -51.42
CA GLY A 302 7.39 20.84 -50.53
C GLY A 302 6.48 22.07 -50.56
N PRO A 303 6.95 23.26 -50.08
CA PRO A 303 6.28 23.98 -49.00
C PRO A 303 5.79 25.41 -49.37
N SER A 304 4.98 26.02 -48.49
CA SER A 304 4.80 27.49 -48.43
C SER A 304 4.81 27.99 -46.98
N VAL A 305 5.37 29.19 -46.79
CA VAL A 305 5.80 29.81 -45.54
C VAL A 305 4.90 31.00 -45.18
N GLY A 306 4.74 31.25 -43.86
CA GLY A 306 4.33 32.53 -43.26
C GLY A 306 2.84 32.60 -42.92
N THR A 307 2.37 33.06 -41.76
CA THR A 307 2.91 33.97 -40.73
C THR A 307 2.13 33.76 -39.42
N GLY A 308 2.79 33.93 -38.27
CA GLY A 308 2.24 33.61 -36.96
C GLY A 308 1.21 34.59 -36.38
N LYS A 309 0.62 34.17 -35.26
CA LYS A 309 0.24 35.01 -34.12
C LYS A 309 0.00 34.14 -32.88
N THR A 310 0.75 34.45 -31.84
CA THR A 310 0.67 33.97 -30.46
C THR A 310 -0.41 34.76 -29.70
N VAL A 311 -1.23 34.09 -28.88
CA VAL A 311 -1.95 34.71 -27.76
C VAL A 311 -2.07 33.70 -26.61
N HIS A 312 -1.53 34.07 -25.45
CA HIS A 312 -1.61 33.37 -24.16
C HIS A 312 -2.92 33.70 -23.41
N PRO A 313 -3.27 32.93 -22.35
CA PRO A 313 -4.58 32.95 -21.72
C PRO A 313 -4.67 34.02 -20.60
N SER A 314 -5.86 34.58 -20.41
CA SER A 314 -6.19 35.31 -19.19
C SER A 314 -7.64 35.02 -18.77
N GLY A 315 -7.81 34.72 -17.48
CA GLY A 315 -8.99 34.13 -16.90
C GLY A 315 -10.18 35.06 -16.70
N ASN A 316 -11.23 34.51 -16.10
CA ASN A 316 -12.12 35.32 -15.29
C ASN A 316 -12.78 34.52 -14.17
N HIS A 317 -12.71 35.12 -12.98
CA HIS A 317 -13.28 34.70 -11.72
C HIS A 317 -14.49 35.62 -11.49
N ARG A 318 -15.71 35.11 -11.31
CA ARG A 318 -16.79 35.91 -10.71
C ARG A 318 -17.76 35.07 -9.89
N ARG A 319 -17.67 35.32 -8.57
CA ARG A 319 -18.70 35.07 -7.56
C ARG A 319 -19.94 35.91 -7.88
N GLY A 320 -21.12 35.32 -7.74
CA GLY A 320 -22.39 36.02 -7.59
C GLY A 320 -23.07 35.53 -6.31
N LYS A 321 -23.06 36.38 -5.28
CA LYS A 321 -23.94 36.28 -4.11
C LYS A 321 -25.30 36.84 -4.51
N THR A 322 -26.37 36.15 -4.15
CA THR A 322 -27.70 36.72 -3.95
C THR A 322 -28.25 36.17 -2.65
N GLY A 323 -28.59 37.06 -1.72
CA GLY A 323 -29.37 36.75 -0.53
C GLY A 323 -30.69 37.50 -0.59
N ALA A 324 -31.72 36.89 0.00
CA ALA A 324 -33.03 37.41 0.41
C ALA A 324 -33.91 36.17 0.64
N ARG A 325 -34.80 36.07 1.61
CA ARG A 325 -35.10 36.83 2.81
C ARG A 325 -35.92 35.89 3.68
#